data_AF-A0A7C2FTL6-F1
#
_entry.id   AF-A0A7C2FTL6-F1
#
_cell.length_a   1.000
_cell.length_b   1.000
_cell.length_c   1.000
_cell.angle_alpha   90.00
_cell.angle_beta   90.00
_cell.angle_gamma   90.00
#
_symmetry.space_group_name_H-M   'P 1'
#
loop_
_entity.id
_entity.type
_entity.pdbx_description
1 polymer ?
#
loop_
_entity_poly.entity_id
_entity_poly.type
_entity_poly.pdbx_seq_one_letter_code
_entity_poly.pdbx_strand_id
1 'polypeptide(L)'
;MTINCARCHEHKADPIPQADYYRLLAFFREIRPFSQTRDVRSPNNLTDISPPEVRAKYEAEWRQRQARLAEIRQRMTAIEDAAIRQLPAEDQRAAEGPDRPKVVAKVIPRLTGANKQEYEALRKERSDLERRRAPEGQELALSVNNCWVPPPPTHVLIRGSPHAPGKAVQPGWPQVFGLPDPVIPYPPPG
;
A
#
# COMPACT_ATOMS: atom_id res chain seq x y z
N MET A 1 30.29 -13.81 12.79
CA MET A 1 29.02 -14.55 12.96
C MET A 1 27.95 -13.85 12.13
N THR A 2 27.35 -14.51 11.13
CA THR A 2 26.27 -13.94 10.31
C THR A 2 25.13 -14.93 10.19
N ILE A 3 23.92 -14.57 10.56
CA ILE A 3 22.77 -15.48 10.50
C ILE A 3 22.25 -15.74 9.07
N ASN A 4 22.75 -15.01 8.06
CA ASN A 4 22.18 -15.02 6.71
C ASN A 4 22.30 -16.38 5.99
N CYS A 5 23.32 -17.20 6.29
CA CYS A 5 23.42 -18.56 5.73
C CYS A 5 22.22 -19.43 6.13
N ALA A 6 21.70 -19.21 7.35
CA ALA A 6 20.52 -19.89 7.88
C ALA A 6 19.23 -19.60 7.07
N ARG A 7 19.26 -18.65 6.14
CA ARG A 7 18.13 -18.39 5.23
C ARG A 7 17.82 -19.58 4.32
N CYS A 8 18.84 -20.24 3.79
CA CYS A 8 18.65 -21.26 2.75
C CYS A 8 18.90 -22.69 3.25
N HIS A 9 19.71 -22.87 4.28
CA HIS A 9 20.05 -24.15 4.87
C HIS A 9 20.47 -23.94 6.32
N GLU A 10 20.58 -25.01 7.11
CA GLU A 10 21.14 -24.95 8.47
C GLU A 10 22.52 -24.25 8.46
N HIS A 11 22.80 -23.36 9.41
CA HIS A 11 24.07 -22.62 9.39
C HIS A 11 25.26 -23.59 9.42
N LYS A 12 26.22 -23.40 8.50
CA LYS A 12 27.28 -24.40 8.24
C LYS A 12 28.17 -24.69 9.45
N ALA A 13 28.48 -23.66 10.22
CA ALA A 13 29.47 -23.72 11.30
C ALA A 13 28.87 -23.54 12.70
N ASP A 14 27.65 -23.01 12.78
CA ASP A 14 27.06 -22.57 14.04
C ASP A 14 25.71 -23.27 14.23
N PRO A 15 25.30 -23.57 15.47
CA PRO A 15 24.09 -24.32 15.76
C PRO A 15 22.84 -23.42 15.62
N ILE A 16 22.65 -22.86 14.43
CA ILE A 16 21.50 -22.02 14.09
C ILE A 16 20.69 -22.74 13.01
N PRO A 17 19.56 -23.35 13.40
CA PRO A 17 18.66 -23.95 12.44
C PRO A 17 18.06 -22.94 11.48
N GLN A 18 17.72 -23.40 10.28
CA GLN A 18 16.98 -22.57 9.33
C GLN A 18 15.66 -22.08 9.95
N ALA A 19 14.99 -22.92 10.75
CA ALA A 19 13.78 -22.54 11.47
C ALA A 19 13.98 -21.30 12.35
N ASP A 20 15.10 -21.20 13.06
CA ASP A 20 15.41 -20.07 13.96
C ASP A 20 15.60 -18.76 13.20
N TYR A 21 16.18 -18.80 12.01
CA TYR A 21 16.24 -17.64 11.12
C TYR A 21 14.83 -17.13 10.78
N TYR A 22 13.91 -18.03 10.41
CA TYR A 22 12.55 -17.66 10.04
C TYR A 22 11.68 -17.27 11.26
N ARG A 23 11.93 -17.83 12.44
CA ARG A 23 11.30 -17.40 13.70
C ARG A 23 11.66 -15.96 14.05
N LEU A 24 12.94 -15.60 13.88
CA LEU A 24 13.39 -14.21 14.06
C LEU A 24 12.80 -13.29 12.98
N LEU A 25 12.76 -13.75 11.72
CA LEU A 25 12.16 -12.97 10.63
C LEU A 25 10.67 -12.69 10.86
N ALA A 26 9.95 -13.60 11.53
CA ALA A 26 8.52 -13.48 11.73
C ALA A 26 8.10 -12.21 12.52
N PHE A 27 8.96 -11.69 13.40
CA PHE A 27 8.71 -10.40 14.08
C PHE A 27 8.60 -9.22 13.10
N PHE A 28 9.32 -9.28 11.98
CA PHE A 28 9.44 -8.18 11.02
C PHE A 28 8.61 -8.42 9.76
N ARG A 29 7.84 -9.52 9.70
CA ARG A 29 7.12 -9.96 8.50
C ARG A 29 6.18 -8.89 7.93
N GLU A 30 5.67 -8.05 8.81
CA GLU A 30 4.69 -7.03 8.49
C GLU A 30 5.28 -5.63 8.21
N ILE A 31 6.59 -5.45 8.38
CA ILE A 31 7.22 -4.15 8.09
C ILE A 31 7.10 -3.88 6.59
N ARG A 32 6.38 -2.80 6.26
CA ARG A 32 6.27 -2.29 4.90
C ARG A 32 7.52 -1.47 4.54
N PRO A 33 7.83 -1.32 3.25
CA PRO A 33 8.81 -0.33 2.81
C PRO A 33 8.44 1.05 3.35
N PHE A 34 9.46 1.82 3.74
CA PHE A 34 9.33 3.16 4.32
C PHE A 34 8.41 4.07 3.49
N SER A 35 8.49 3.99 2.16
CA SER A 35 7.56 4.64 1.25
C SER A 35 7.34 3.77 0.01
N GLN A 36 6.14 3.90 -0.59
CA GLN A 36 5.82 3.30 -1.88
C GLN A 36 6.20 4.22 -3.05
N THR A 37 6.56 5.47 -2.77
CA THR A 37 6.97 6.49 -3.74
C THR A 37 8.34 7.06 -3.35
N ARG A 38 8.80 8.09 -4.07
CA ARG A 38 10.00 8.87 -3.69
C ARG A 38 9.71 9.87 -2.57
N ASP A 39 8.47 9.96 -2.10
CA ASP A 39 8.06 10.87 -1.04
C ASP A 39 8.46 10.31 0.32
N VAL A 40 8.99 11.20 1.16
CA VAL A 40 9.35 10.86 2.55
C VAL A 40 8.10 10.61 3.39
N ARG A 41 6.97 11.25 3.05
CA ARG A 41 5.70 11.05 3.73
C ARG A 41 4.93 9.93 3.05
N SER A 42 4.69 8.84 3.78
CA SER A 42 3.94 7.69 3.30
C SER A 42 2.90 7.25 4.33
N PRO A 43 1.76 6.68 3.90
CA PRO A 43 0.88 5.98 4.81
C PRO A 43 1.53 4.81 5.54
N ASN A 44 2.71 4.32 5.09
CA ASN A 44 3.44 3.23 5.72
C ASN A 44 4.34 3.67 6.90
N ASN A 45 4.58 4.98 7.07
CA ASN A 45 5.60 5.47 8.00
C ASN A 45 5.15 6.60 8.93
N LEU A 46 3.88 7.02 8.89
CA LEU A 46 3.36 8.14 9.67
C LEU A 46 2.03 7.77 10.34
N THR A 47 1.95 7.94 11.65
CA THR A 47 0.71 7.82 12.42
C THR A 47 0.20 9.21 12.80
N ASP A 48 -1.10 9.41 12.67
CA ASP A 48 -1.77 10.62 13.14
C ASP A 48 -1.92 10.58 14.66
N ILE A 49 -1.19 11.49 15.34
CA ILE A 49 -1.19 11.65 16.80
C ILE A 49 -1.96 12.89 17.23
N SER A 50 -2.68 13.54 16.32
CA SER A 50 -3.43 14.75 16.61
C SER A 50 -4.51 14.50 17.66
N PRO A 51 -4.93 15.52 18.43
CA PRO A 51 -6.05 15.41 19.36
C PRO A 51 -7.34 14.90 18.66
N PRO A 52 -8.22 14.15 19.34
CA PRO A 52 -9.43 13.57 18.74
C PRO A 52 -10.31 14.57 17.99
N GLU A 53 -10.43 15.80 18.49
CA GLU A 53 -11.20 16.87 17.84
C GLU A 53 -10.61 17.31 16.50
N VAL A 54 -9.28 17.40 16.41
CA VAL A 54 -8.56 17.72 15.17
C VAL A 54 -8.68 16.56 14.19
N ARG A 55 -8.52 15.33 14.68
CA ARG A 55 -8.71 14.11 13.89
C ARG A 55 -10.11 14.03 13.28
N ALA A 56 -11.16 14.31 14.06
CA ALA A 56 -12.53 14.28 13.57
C ALA A 56 -12.79 15.30 12.45
N LYS A 57 -12.25 16.53 12.58
CA LYS A 57 -12.32 17.56 11.52
C LYS A 57 -11.58 17.10 10.25
N TYR A 58 -10.39 16.54 10.42
CA TYR A 58 -9.59 16.00 9.32
C TYR A 58 -10.31 14.86 8.61
N GLU A 59 -10.85 13.89 9.35
CA GLU A 59 -11.58 12.77 8.77
C GLU A 59 -12.81 13.23 8.00
N ALA A 60 -13.54 14.24 8.51
CA ALA A 60 -14.69 14.81 7.81
C ALA A 60 -14.27 15.47 6.48
N GLU A 61 -13.23 16.31 6.49
CA GLU A 61 -12.71 16.94 5.28
C GLU A 61 -12.16 15.90 4.29
N TRP A 62 -11.44 14.89 4.80
CA TRP A 62 -10.92 13.79 4.00
C TRP A 62 -12.04 13.01 3.32
N ARG A 63 -13.11 12.66 4.05
CA ARG A 63 -14.27 11.96 3.48
C ARG A 63 -14.94 12.79 2.39
N GLN A 64 -15.15 14.09 2.61
CA GLN A 64 -15.70 15.00 1.59
C GLN A 64 -14.80 15.08 0.36
N ARG A 65 -13.49 15.21 0.56
CA ARG A 65 -12.49 15.26 -0.52
C ARG A 65 -12.48 13.95 -1.32
N GLN A 66 -12.48 12.80 -0.65
CA GLN A 66 -12.52 11.49 -1.31
C GLN A 66 -13.82 11.28 -2.07
N ALA A 67 -14.96 11.67 -1.50
CA ALA A 67 -16.25 11.63 -2.19
C ALA A 67 -16.22 12.49 -3.47
N ARG A 68 -15.67 13.70 -3.39
CA ARG A 68 -15.54 14.60 -4.55
C ARG A 68 -14.59 14.03 -5.62
N LEU A 69 -13.45 13.48 -5.21
CA LEU A 69 -12.53 12.82 -6.14
C LEU A 69 -13.16 11.61 -6.83
N ALA A 70 -13.98 10.84 -6.12
CA ALA A 70 -14.74 9.72 -6.69
C ALA A 70 -15.77 10.20 -7.72
N GLU A 71 -16.52 11.27 -7.42
CA GLU A 71 -17.47 11.88 -8.35
C GLU A 71 -16.76 12.42 -9.61
N ILE A 72 -15.65 13.16 -9.43
CA ILE A 72 -14.84 13.66 -10.54
C ILE A 72 -14.36 12.49 -11.42
N ARG A 73 -13.86 11.40 -10.81
CA ARG A 73 -13.44 10.21 -11.54
C ARG A 73 -14.59 9.62 -12.35
N GLN A 74 -15.78 9.46 -11.77
CA GLN A 74 -16.95 8.94 -12.48
C GLN A 74 -17.33 9.82 -13.68
N ARG A 75 -17.36 11.15 -13.51
CA ARG A 75 -17.67 12.09 -14.60
C ARG A 75 -16.63 12.07 -15.71
N MET A 76 -15.34 12.05 -15.36
CA MET A 76 -14.26 11.93 -16.34
C MET A 76 -14.39 10.61 -17.12
N THR A 77 -14.64 9.50 -16.44
CA THR A 77 -14.85 8.19 -17.08
C THR A 77 -16.07 8.20 -18.01
N ALA A 78 -17.16 8.86 -17.65
CA ALA A 78 -18.33 8.98 -18.54
C ALA A 78 -18.02 9.74 -19.83
N ILE A 79 -17.25 10.85 -19.74
CA ILE A 79 -16.80 11.62 -20.91
C ILE A 79 -15.85 10.79 -21.77
N GLU A 80 -14.90 10.10 -21.14
CA GLU A 80 -13.97 9.18 -21.81
C GLU A 80 -14.74 8.08 -22.56
N ASP A 81 -15.67 7.40 -21.91
CA ASP A 81 -16.44 6.29 -22.50
C ASP A 81 -17.30 6.76 -23.67
N ALA A 82 -17.93 7.92 -23.56
CA ALA A 82 -18.71 8.52 -24.65
C ALA A 82 -17.85 8.75 -25.90
N ALA A 83 -16.60 9.17 -25.71
CA ALA A 83 -15.68 9.42 -26.81
C ALA A 83 -14.95 8.15 -27.29
N ILE A 84 -14.70 7.17 -26.42
CA ILE A 84 -14.17 5.84 -26.79
C ILE A 84 -15.14 5.10 -27.70
N ARG A 85 -16.46 5.23 -27.50
CA ARG A 85 -17.48 4.64 -28.39
C ARG A 85 -17.40 5.10 -29.84
N GLN A 86 -16.76 6.23 -30.12
CA GLN A 86 -16.56 6.75 -31.47
C GLN A 86 -15.28 6.23 -32.13
N LEU A 87 -14.46 5.45 -31.42
CA LEU A 87 -13.25 4.84 -31.94
C LEU A 87 -13.52 3.50 -32.64
N PRO A 88 -12.56 2.98 -33.43
CA PRO A 88 -12.64 1.62 -33.98
C PRO A 88 -12.82 0.55 -32.89
N ALA A 89 -13.45 -0.57 -33.25
CA ALA A 89 -13.74 -1.68 -32.32
C ALA A 89 -12.51 -2.30 -31.65
N GLU A 90 -11.31 -2.10 -32.22
CA GLU A 90 -10.03 -2.48 -31.59
C GLU A 90 -9.72 -1.60 -30.37
N ASP A 91 -9.79 -0.28 -30.52
CA ASP A 91 -9.56 0.67 -29.43
C ASP A 91 -10.64 0.56 -28.34
N GLN A 92 -11.89 0.25 -28.71
CA GLN A 92 -12.96 -0.01 -27.73
C GLN A 92 -12.65 -1.22 -26.85
N ARG A 93 -12.25 -2.35 -27.45
CA ARG A 93 -11.86 -3.55 -26.70
C ARG A 93 -10.61 -3.32 -25.85
N ALA A 94 -9.64 -2.56 -26.37
CA ALA A 94 -8.45 -2.20 -25.60
C ALA A 94 -8.78 -1.36 -24.34
N ALA A 95 -9.88 -0.58 -24.37
CA ALA A 95 -10.32 0.23 -23.25
C ALA A 95 -11.03 -0.54 -22.12
N GLU A 96 -11.45 -1.79 -22.37
CA GLU A 96 -11.99 -2.68 -21.33
C GLU A 96 -10.89 -3.35 -20.49
N GLY A 97 -9.64 -3.32 -20.99
CA GLY A 97 -8.49 -3.97 -20.38
C GLY A 97 -7.46 -3.00 -19.78
N PRO A 98 -6.25 -3.50 -19.50
CA PRO A 98 -5.16 -2.71 -18.91
C PRO A 98 -4.66 -1.58 -19.81
N ASP A 99 -4.99 -1.61 -21.11
CA ASP A 99 -4.57 -0.60 -22.09
C ASP A 99 -5.48 0.65 -22.12
N ARG A 100 -6.53 0.72 -21.30
CA ARG A 100 -7.42 1.89 -21.18
C ARG A 100 -6.68 3.23 -21.11
N PRO A 101 -5.62 3.41 -20.29
CA PRO A 101 -4.91 4.69 -20.23
C PRO A 101 -4.33 5.14 -21.58
N LYS A 102 -3.89 4.21 -22.42
CA LYS A 102 -3.38 4.52 -23.77
C LYS A 102 -4.51 4.97 -24.69
N VAL A 103 -5.67 4.33 -24.61
CA VAL A 103 -6.85 4.70 -25.40
C VAL A 103 -7.34 6.09 -24.98
N VAL A 104 -7.48 6.34 -23.69
CA VAL A 104 -7.86 7.66 -23.14
C VAL A 104 -6.92 8.77 -23.63
N ALA A 105 -5.60 8.51 -23.67
CA ALA A 105 -4.63 9.48 -24.20
C ALA A 105 -4.85 9.84 -25.68
N LYS A 106 -5.38 8.94 -26.50
CA LYS A 106 -5.77 9.22 -27.90
C LYS A 106 -7.05 10.05 -27.99
N VAL A 107 -7.93 9.92 -27.00
CA VAL A 107 -9.27 10.53 -26.98
C VAL A 107 -9.24 11.98 -26.48
N ILE A 108 -8.45 12.26 -25.43
CA ILE A 108 -8.38 13.60 -24.82
C ILE A 108 -8.17 14.72 -25.88
N PRO A 109 -7.23 14.61 -26.84
CA PRO A 109 -7.03 15.64 -27.86
C PRO A 109 -8.20 15.83 -28.84
N ARG A 110 -9.07 14.80 -28.96
CA ARG A 110 -10.23 14.77 -29.87
C ARG A 110 -11.51 15.29 -29.21
N LEU A 111 -11.49 15.53 -27.89
CA LEU A 111 -12.63 16.14 -27.20
C LEU A 111 -12.86 17.56 -27.74
N THR A 112 -14.12 17.92 -27.98
CA THR A 112 -14.53 19.23 -28.50
C THR A 112 -15.71 19.81 -27.71
N GLY A 113 -15.93 21.12 -27.85
CA GLY A 113 -17.07 21.82 -27.26
C GLY A 113 -17.16 21.69 -25.73
N ALA A 114 -18.37 21.45 -25.24
CA ALA A 114 -18.70 21.34 -23.82
C ALA A 114 -17.92 20.20 -23.12
N ASN A 115 -17.75 19.05 -23.77
CA ASN A 115 -17.05 17.90 -23.19
C ASN A 115 -15.58 18.21 -22.91
N LYS A 116 -14.91 18.97 -23.80
CA LYS A 116 -13.53 19.39 -23.58
C LYS A 116 -13.41 20.34 -22.39
N GLN A 117 -14.28 21.34 -22.33
CA GLN A 117 -14.29 22.33 -21.24
C GLN A 117 -14.57 21.67 -19.89
N GLU A 118 -15.55 20.76 -19.83
CA GLU A 118 -15.86 20.00 -18.62
C GLU A 118 -14.70 19.11 -18.18
N TYR A 119 -14.11 18.36 -19.11
CA TYR A 119 -12.99 17.48 -18.80
C TYR A 119 -11.76 18.25 -18.29
N GLU A 120 -11.43 19.39 -18.90
CA GLU A 120 -10.34 20.26 -18.46
C GLU A 120 -10.61 20.87 -17.08
N ALA A 121 -11.85 21.30 -16.81
CA ALA A 121 -12.26 21.80 -15.50
C ALA A 121 -12.16 20.73 -14.42
N LEU A 122 -12.69 19.52 -14.69
CA LEU A 122 -12.60 18.37 -13.79
C LEU A 122 -11.14 17.96 -13.53
N ARG A 123 -10.30 17.96 -14.56
CA ARG A 123 -8.86 17.67 -14.43
C ARG A 123 -8.16 18.69 -13.54
N LYS A 124 -8.48 19.98 -13.70
CA LYS A 124 -7.94 21.05 -12.86
C LYS A 124 -8.39 20.88 -11.41
N GLU A 125 -9.69 20.69 -11.19
CA GLU A 125 -10.26 20.49 -9.85
C GLU A 125 -9.65 19.27 -9.15
N ARG A 126 -9.49 18.14 -9.86
CA ARG A 126 -8.82 16.96 -9.33
C ARG A 126 -7.40 17.28 -8.85
N SER A 127 -6.63 17.96 -9.70
CA SER A 127 -5.26 18.37 -9.36
C SER A 127 -5.23 19.33 -8.16
N ASP A 128 -6.18 20.24 -8.05
CA ASP A 128 -6.25 21.18 -6.93
C ASP A 128 -6.60 20.45 -5.61
N LEU A 129 -7.53 19.49 -5.65
CA LEU A 129 -7.88 18.65 -4.50
C LEU A 129 -6.73 17.73 -4.06
N GLU A 130 -6.00 17.15 -5.01
CA GLU A 130 -4.83 16.29 -4.76
C GLU A 130 -3.67 17.09 -4.13
N ARG A 131 -3.49 18.36 -4.54
CA ARG A 131 -2.44 19.25 -4.01
C ARG A 131 -2.83 19.97 -2.71
N ARG A 132 -4.11 19.95 -2.34
CA ARG A 132 -4.60 20.62 -1.14
C ARG A 132 -3.92 20.02 0.09
N ARG A 133 -3.25 20.88 0.86
CA ARG A 133 -2.57 20.46 2.09
C ARG A 133 -3.56 19.88 3.09
N ALA A 134 -3.04 19.10 4.04
CA ALA A 134 -3.80 18.71 5.21
C ALA A 134 -4.22 19.98 6.00
N PRO A 135 -5.37 19.95 6.69
CA PRO A 135 -5.81 21.04 7.56
C PRO A 135 -4.75 21.37 8.63
N GLU A 136 -4.79 22.62 9.10
CA GLU A 136 -3.88 23.10 10.14
C GLU A 136 -4.04 22.30 11.44
N GLY A 137 -2.92 22.06 12.13
CA GLY A 137 -2.90 21.35 13.40
C GLY A 137 -2.77 19.82 13.31
N GLN A 138 -2.62 19.24 12.11
CA GLN A 138 -2.29 17.81 11.99
C GLN A 138 -0.86 17.55 12.48
N GLU A 139 -0.74 16.67 13.47
CA GLU A 139 0.52 16.20 14.02
C GLU A 139 0.73 14.74 13.62
N LEU A 140 1.88 14.48 12.97
CA LEU A 140 2.25 13.14 12.53
C LEU A 140 3.55 12.70 13.21
N ALA A 141 3.55 11.48 13.72
CA ALA A 141 4.74 10.84 14.26
C ALA A 141 5.26 9.76 13.31
N LEU A 142 6.58 9.73 13.12
CA LEU A 142 7.24 8.64 12.41
C LEU A 142 7.02 7.34 13.18
N SER A 143 6.47 6.33 12.52
CA SER A 143 6.12 5.07 13.16
C SER A 143 5.99 3.95 12.13
N VAL A 144 6.18 2.71 12.57
CA VAL A 144 5.69 1.54 11.83
C VAL A 144 4.22 1.41 12.20
N ASN A 145 3.33 1.74 11.27
CA ASN A 145 1.90 1.90 11.53
C ASN A 145 1.03 0.83 10.86
N ASN A 146 1.66 -0.24 10.37
CA ASN A 146 0.99 -1.42 9.85
C ASN A 146 0.90 -2.48 10.96
N CYS A 147 -0.33 -2.90 11.28
CA CYS A 147 -0.60 -4.03 12.16
C CYS A 147 -1.83 -4.80 11.65
N TRP A 148 -1.61 -5.90 10.93
CA TRP A 148 -2.64 -6.89 10.61
C TRP A 148 -2.88 -7.71 11.88
N VAL A 149 -4.14 -7.82 12.27
CA VAL A 149 -4.54 -8.62 13.43
C VAL A 149 -5.44 -9.76 12.92
N PRO A 150 -4.94 -11.02 12.85
CA PRO A 150 -3.57 -11.47 13.15
C PRO A 150 -2.55 -11.20 12.01
N PRO A 151 -1.24 -11.17 12.32
CA PRO A 151 -0.21 -10.94 11.31
C PRO A 151 -0.10 -12.13 10.33
N PRO A 152 0.39 -11.91 9.09
CA PRO A 152 0.57 -12.99 8.12
C PRO A 152 1.54 -14.08 8.63
N PRO A 153 1.25 -15.37 8.40
CA PRO A 153 2.12 -16.45 8.83
C PRO A 153 3.48 -16.40 8.12
N THR A 154 4.55 -16.70 8.87
CA THR A 154 5.90 -16.86 8.33
C THR A 154 6.21 -18.34 8.15
N HIS A 155 6.83 -18.68 7.04
CA HIS A 155 7.17 -20.06 6.70
C HIS A 155 8.66 -20.20 6.49
N VAL A 156 9.22 -21.35 6.85
CA VAL A 156 10.57 -21.73 6.44
C VAL A 156 10.58 -21.90 4.93
N LEU A 157 11.40 -21.14 4.21
CA LEU A 157 11.47 -21.27 2.76
C LEU A 157 12.46 -22.35 2.37
N ILE A 158 12.01 -23.32 1.57
CA ILE A 158 12.87 -24.42 1.13
C ILE A 158 13.99 -23.84 0.26
N ARG A 159 15.24 -24.01 0.71
CA ARG A 159 16.43 -23.41 0.07
C ARG A 159 16.34 -21.88 -0.08
N GLY A 160 15.56 -21.21 0.77
CA GLY A 160 15.37 -19.77 0.74
C GLY A 160 14.44 -19.25 -0.36
N SER A 161 13.76 -20.14 -1.11
CA SER A 161 12.89 -19.79 -2.24
C SER A 161 11.53 -19.22 -1.78
N PRO A 162 11.18 -17.97 -2.15
CA PRO A 162 9.88 -17.38 -1.80
C PRO A 162 8.67 -18.13 -2.38
N HIS A 163 8.87 -18.92 -3.43
CA HIS A 163 7.81 -19.69 -4.10
C HIS A 163 7.67 -21.11 -3.56
N ALA A 164 8.49 -21.52 -2.59
CA ALA A 164 8.46 -22.84 -1.97
C ALA A 164 8.35 -22.73 -0.43
N PRO A 165 7.18 -22.31 0.10
CA PRO A 165 6.96 -22.27 1.53
C PRO A 165 6.90 -23.69 2.11
N GLY A 166 7.70 -23.92 3.15
CA GLY A 166 7.67 -25.13 3.98
C GLY A 166 6.82 -24.94 5.22
N LYS A 167 7.29 -25.44 6.37
CA LYS A 167 6.56 -25.38 7.64
C LYS A 167 6.39 -23.95 8.14
N ALA A 168 5.20 -23.61 8.64
CA ALA A 168 4.94 -22.37 9.35
C ALA A 168 5.69 -22.30 10.69
N VAL A 169 6.16 -21.11 11.05
CA VAL A 169 6.84 -20.84 12.32
C VAL A 169 6.17 -19.68 13.04
N GLN A 170 6.25 -19.70 14.36
CA GLN A 170 5.84 -18.58 15.21
C GLN A 170 7.02 -17.64 15.46
N PRO A 171 6.79 -16.36 15.77
CA PRO A 171 7.86 -15.47 16.17
C PRO A 171 8.56 -15.98 17.43
N GLY A 172 9.88 -15.96 17.42
CA GLY A 172 10.69 -16.47 18.51
C GLY A 172 12.17 -16.16 18.32
N TRP A 173 12.92 -16.21 19.41
CA TRP A 173 14.36 -15.99 19.38
C TRP A 173 15.08 -17.24 18.84
N PRO A 174 16.20 -17.08 18.13
CA PRO A 174 17.11 -18.18 17.88
C PRO A 174 17.50 -18.87 19.19
N GLN A 175 17.40 -20.20 19.25
CA GLN A 175 17.62 -20.99 20.46
C GLN A 175 19.04 -20.82 21.02
N VAL A 176 20.01 -20.53 20.14
CA VAL A 176 21.40 -20.24 20.51
C VAL A 176 21.54 -19.06 21.47
N PHE A 177 20.55 -18.15 21.55
CA PHE A 177 20.55 -17.05 22.51
C PHE A 177 20.18 -17.49 23.93
N GLY A 178 19.64 -18.70 24.12
CA GLY A 178 19.22 -19.20 25.43
C GLY A 178 18.07 -18.41 26.06
N LEU A 179 17.34 -17.63 25.25
CA LEU A 179 16.21 -16.82 25.70
C LEU A 179 14.90 -17.63 25.57
N PRO A 180 13.95 -17.46 26.50
CA PRO A 180 12.62 -18.04 26.36
C PRO A 180 11.87 -17.38 25.20
N ASP A 181 10.95 -18.13 24.60
CA ASP A 181 10.08 -17.57 23.55
C ASP A 181 9.28 -16.37 24.06
N PRO A 182 9.08 -15.34 23.23
CA PRO A 182 8.32 -14.16 23.60
C PRO A 182 6.85 -14.50 23.84
N VAL A 183 6.24 -13.86 24.84
CA VAL A 183 4.78 -13.84 24.96
C VAL A 183 4.26 -12.65 24.15
N ILE A 184 3.61 -12.93 23.02
CA ILE A 184 3.04 -11.91 22.15
C ILE A 184 1.55 -11.76 22.48
N PRO A 185 1.14 -10.65 23.11
CA PRO A 185 -0.27 -10.44 23.43
C PRO A 185 -1.07 -10.20 22.15
N TYR A 186 -2.33 -10.65 22.14
CA TYR A 186 -3.29 -10.19 21.14
C TYR A 186 -3.64 -8.73 21.43
N PRO A 187 -3.55 -7.83 20.45
CA PRO A 187 -4.02 -6.46 20.64
C PRO A 187 -5.54 -6.47 20.89
N PRO A 188 -6.05 -5.54 21.71
CA PRO A 188 -7.50 -5.37 21.86
C PRO A 188 -8.13 -5.00 20.50
N PRO A 189 -9.44 -5.25 20.30
CA PRO A 189 -10.16 -4.70 19.15
C PRO A 189 -10.00 -3.17 19.18
N GLY A 190 -9.31 -2.64 18.16
CA GLY A 190 -9.09 -1.20 17.98
C GLY A 190 -10.24 -0.52 17.26
#